data_AF-F9PJV0-F1
#
_entry.id   AF-F9PJV0-F1
#
_cell.length_a   1.000
_cell.length_b   1.000
_cell.length_c   1.000
_cell.angle_alpha   90.00
_cell.angle_beta   90.00
_cell.angle_gamma   90.00
#
_symmetry.space_group_name_H-M   'P 1'
#
loop_
_entity.id
_entity.type
_entity.pdbx_description
1 polymer ?
#
loop_
_entity_poly.entity_id
_entity_poly.type
_entity_poly.pdbx_seq_one_letter_code
_entity_poly.pdbx_strand_id
1 'polypeptide(L)'
;MMNELSAARTDAQAPAWRHLPALQQPAYPDEAALADVVADLRRRPPLVFAGEVDSLRELIAQASAGEAFVLMGGDCAESFTHNTADNIRLKVQTILQMAAVLTYGASTPVVKIGRMAGQYAKPRSSDTETRGEVTLPAFRGDSVNGHEFTPEARIPDPTRMLDAYLRSGTTLNLIRAFTMGGYADLREVHSWNRGFTANPAYKRFESFAEELDRAMRFMEAAGVDFEALRQVDFYAAHEALLLEYEDAMIREDSRSGRLYDTSAHMLWVGERTREAGGAHVAILAGVHNPVGVKVGPTTSSDDLSRLMDRLNPEGLPGRLSLITRMGAERIREALPPLVEAVRADGRPVTWIADPMHGNTITSDNGYKTRRFETILDEIRGFFEVHRTLGTAPGGIHVELTGDDVTEVLGGGEHIDEAGLAEHYETLVDPRLNHQQSLEVAFEIAEMLKG
;
A
#
# COMPACT_ATOMS: atom_id res chain seq x y z
N MET A 1 -26.91 6.05 18.58
CA MET A 1 -26.34 7.40 18.35
C MET A 1 -25.65 7.34 17.02
N MET A 2 -26.09 8.12 16.03
CA MET A 2 -25.49 8.14 14.70
C MET A 2 -24.03 8.57 14.83
N ASN A 3 -23.15 7.82 14.19
CA ASN A 3 -21.70 7.93 14.27
C ASN A 3 -21.23 9.08 13.36
N GLU A 4 -21.62 10.32 13.69
CA GLU A 4 -21.31 11.50 12.88
C GLU A 4 -19.86 11.89 13.10
N LEU A 5 -18.98 11.69 12.11
CA LEU A 5 -17.71 12.42 12.06
C LEU A 5 -18.06 13.92 12.07
N SER A 6 -17.48 14.67 13.02
CA SER A 6 -17.83 16.07 13.24
C SER A 6 -17.26 16.96 12.11
N ALA A 7 -17.64 18.24 12.13
CA ALA A 7 -17.16 19.28 11.23
C ALA A 7 -15.63 19.25 11.03
N ALA A 8 -15.17 19.72 9.87
CA ALA A 8 -13.73 19.89 9.62
C ALA A 8 -13.04 20.60 10.79
N ARG A 9 -11.85 20.12 11.15
CA ARG A 9 -11.06 20.74 12.22
C ARG A 9 -10.77 22.21 11.89
N THR A 10 -10.65 23.03 12.93
CA THR A 10 -10.27 24.43 12.79
C THR A 10 -8.75 24.58 12.57
N ASP A 11 -8.29 25.68 11.96
CA ASP A 11 -6.86 25.92 11.75
C ASP A 11 -6.06 26.01 13.07
N ALA A 12 -6.73 26.28 14.20
CA ALA A 12 -6.12 26.24 15.54
C ALA A 12 -5.79 24.81 16.02
N GLN A 13 -6.38 23.78 15.40
CA GLN A 13 -6.15 22.35 15.66
C GLN A 13 -5.28 21.69 14.55
N ALA A 14 -4.86 22.44 13.52
CA ALA A 14 -3.97 21.91 12.50
C ALA A 14 -2.57 21.65 13.10
N PRO A 15 -1.92 20.51 12.78
CA PRO A 15 -0.52 20.30 13.05
C PRO A 15 0.25 21.49 12.50
N ALA A 16 1.28 21.94 13.21
CA ALA A 16 2.15 23.04 12.77
C ALA A 16 2.99 22.70 11.52
N TRP A 17 2.54 21.73 10.70
CA TRP A 17 3.22 21.19 9.53
C TRP A 17 3.53 22.25 8.49
N ARG A 18 2.67 23.28 8.33
CA ARG A 18 2.92 24.40 7.40
C ARG A 18 4.14 25.26 7.78
N HIS A 19 4.66 25.11 9.00
CA HIS A 19 5.89 25.76 9.45
C HIS A 19 7.11 24.83 9.44
N LEU A 20 6.95 23.59 8.99
CA LEU A 20 8.00 22.59 8.90
C LEU A 20 8.43 22.39 7.43
N PRO A 21 9.66 21.89 7.18
CA PRO A 21 10.08 21.52 5.83
C PRO A 21 9.13 20.48 5.21
N ALA A 22 8.56 20.80 4.05
CA ALA A 22 7.65 19.94 3.30
C ALA A 22 8.26 19.59 1.94
N LEU A 23 8.88 18.43 1.84
CA LEU A 23 9.49 17.97 0.59
C LEU A 23 8.43 17.49 -0.41
N GLN A 24 8.78 17.49 -1.70
CA GLN A 24 7.97 16.91 -2.79
C GLN A 24 6.61 17.57 -3.03
N GLN A 25 6.34 18.74 -2.45
CA GLN A 25 5.10 19.48 -2.70
C GLN A 25 5.09 20.12 -4.10
N PRO A 26 3.96 20.13 -4.81
CA PRO A 26 3.83 20.86 -6.05
C PRO A 26 3.86 22.37 -5.84
N ALA A 27 4.47 23.09 -6.77
CA ALA A 27 4.38 24.55 -6.85
C ALA A 27 3.14 24.94 -7.65
N TYR A 28 1.99 25.03 -6.97
CA TYR A 28 0.76 25.51 -7.59
C TYR A 28 0.90 26.99 -7.99
N PRO A 29 0.53 27.38 -9.23
CA PRO A 29 0.73 28.75 -9.70
C PRO A 29 -0.26 29.76 -9.10
N ASP A 30 -1.40 29.30 -8.60
CA ASP A 30 -2.46 30.13 -8.01
C ASP A 30 -2.77 29.65 -6.58
N GLU A 31 -2.29 30.40 -5.58
CA GLU A 31 -2.51 30.12 -4.16
C GLU A 31 -3.97 30.30 -3.74
N ALA A 32 -4.73 31.20 -4.38
CA ALA A 32 -6.13 31.41 -4.08
C ALA A 32 -6.98 30.23 -4.56
N ALA A 33 -6.70 29.73 -5.77
CA ALA A 33 -7.35 28.52 -6.29
C ALA A 33 -7.05 27.30 -5.41
N LEU A 34 -5.82 27.16 -4.90
CA LEU A 34 -5.47 26.12 -3.94
C LEU A 34 -6.29 26.24 -2.65
N ALA A 35 -6.37 27.44 -2.06
CA ALA A 35 -7.13 27.69 -0.85
C ALA A 35 -8.64 27.36 -1.02
N ASP A 36 -9.22 27.71 -2.17
CA ASP A 36 -10.62 27.40 -2.50
C ASP A 36 -10.87 25.90 -2.60
N VAL A 37 -9.98 25.15 -3.25
CA VAL A 37 -10.04 23.68 -3.33
C VAL A 37 -9.94 23.04 -1.94
N VAL A 38 -9.00 23.50 -1.11
CA VAL A 38 -8.83 23.00 0.27
C VAL A 38 -10.08 23.27 1.11
N ALA A 39 -10.68 24.45 0.97
CA ALA A 39 -11.92 24.81 1.66
C ALA A 39 -13.13 23.98 1.18
N ASP A 40 -13.17 23.59 -0.10
CA ASP A 40 -14.14 22.62 -0.62
C ASP A 40 -13.93 21.25 0.03
N LEU A 41 -12.74 20.65 -0.08
CA LEU A 41 -12.41 19.33 0.49
C LEU A 41 -12.76 19.22 1.98
N ARG A 42 -12.49 20.25 2.78
CA ARG A 42 -12.85 20.31 4.20
C ARG A 42 -14.36 20.14 4.45
N ARG A 43 -15.21 20.60 3.53
CA ARG A 43 -16.68 20.49 3.65
C ARG A 43 -17.23 19.16 3.11
N ARG A 44 -16.43 18.38 2.40
CA ARG A 44 -16.86 17.11 1.82
C ARG A 44 -16.92 15.99 2.85
N PRO A 45 -17.82 15.00 2.66
CA PRO A 45 -17.88 13.81 3.51
C PRO A 45 -16.53 13.08 3.60
N PRO A 46 -16.22 12.46 4.75
CA PRO A 46 -15.05 11.59 4.90
C PRO A 46 -15.13 10.39 3.95
N LEU A 47 -13.98 9.85 3.52
CA LEU A 47 -13.94 8.64 2.68
C LEU A 47 -14.00 7.36 3.52
N VAL A 48 -13.47 7.41 4.75
CA VAL A 48 -13.47 6.29 5.70
C VAL A 48 -13.93 6.74 7.09
N PHE A 49 -14.43 5.80 7.89
CA PHE A 49 -14.86 6.08 9.26
C PHE A 49 -13.80 5.73 10.31
N ALA A 50 -13.73 6.52 11.37
CA ALA A 50 -12.77 6.33 12.46
C ALA A 50 -12.84 4.93 13.11
N GLY A 51 -14.03 4.33 13.22
CA GLY A 51 -14.17 2.97 13.73
C GLY A 51 -13.50 1.91 12.85
N GLU A 52 -13.52 2.08 11.53
CA GLU A 52 -12.83 1.18 10.59
C GLU A 52 -11.31 1.31 10.71
N VAL A 53 -10.84 2.54 10.95
CA VAL A 53 -9.43 2.84 11.23
C VAL A 53 -8.97 2.16 12.52
N ASP A 54 -9.78 2.22 13.58
CA ASP A 54 -9.51 1.55 14.85
C ASP A 54 -9.44 0.02 14.67
N SER A 55 -10.38 -0.58 13.92
CA SER A 55 -10.36 -2.01 13.60
C SER A 55 -9.11 -2.41 12.81
N LEU A 56 -8.69 -1.62 11.80
CA LEU A 56 -7.46 -1.89 11.07
C LEU A 56 -6.24 -1.88 12.00
N ARG A 57 -6.18 -0.92 12.94
CA ARG A 57 -5.06 -0.82 13.88
C ARG A 57 -4.97 -2.06 14.78
N GLU A 58 -6.09 -2.58 15.26
CA GLU A 58 -6.13 -3.82 16.05
C GLU A 58 -5.62 -5.03 15.24
N LEU A 59 -5.98 -5.12 13.96
CA LEU A 59 -5.49 -6.16 13.06
C LEU A 59 -3.97 -6.03 12.79
N ILE A 60 -3.47 -4.81 12.59
CA ILE A 60 -2.02 -4.56 12.45
C ILE A 60 -1.27 -4.87 13.75
N ALA A 61 -1.90 -4.66 14.92
CA ALA A 61 -1.35 -5.04 16.21
C ALA A 61 -1.19 -6.57 16.34
N GLN A 62 -2.18 -7.36 15.90
CA GLN A 62 -2.06 -8.82 15.83
C GLN A 62 -0.90 -9.24 14.92
N ALA A 63 -0.72 -8.57 13.79
CA ALA A 63 0.41 -8.84 12.91
C ALA A 63 1.79 -8.53 13.55
N SER A 64 1.88 -7.48 14.38
CA SER A 64 3.09 -7.20 15.15
C SER A 64 3.45 -8.31 16.15
N ALA A 65 2.44 -9.05 16.62
CA ALA A 65 2.59 -10.17 17.54
C ALA A 65 2.77 -11.53 16.83
N GLY A 66 2.73 -11.58 15.49
CA GLY A 66 2.78 -12.83 14.73
C GLY A 66 1.46 -13.62 14.75
N GLU A 67 0.35 -12.98 15.13
CA GLU A 67 -0.99 -13.58 15.19
C GLU A 67 -1.81 -13.31 13.92
N ALA A 68 -1.32 -12.44 13.04
CA ALA A 68 -1.88 -12.13 11.73
C ALA A 68 -0.75 -11.77 10.74
N PHE A 69 -1.09 -11.62 9.47
CA PHE A 69 -0.15 -11.20 8.43
C PHE A 69 -0.75 -10.10 7.56
N VAL A 70 -0.02 -9.00 7.35
CA VAL A 70 -0.47 -7.88 6.51
C VAL A 70 -0.15 -8.18 5.04
N LEU A 71 -1.19 -8.18 4.20
CA LEU A 71 -1.06 -8.14 2.75
C LEU A 71 -1.47 -6.75 2.25
N MET A 72 -0.47 -5.98 1.85
CA MET A 72 -0.67 -4.67 1.22
C MET A 72 -0.32 -4.74 -0.28
N GLY A 73 -1.26 -4.35 -1.14
CA GLY A 73 -1.11 -4.52 -2.59
C GLY A 73 -1.95 -3.53 -3.41
N GLY A 74 -1.50 -3.20 -4.62
CA GLY A 74 -2.24 -2.38 -5.58
C GLY A 74 -1.31 -1.56 -6.46
N ASP A 75 -1.84 -0.56 -7.16
CA ASP A 75 -1.07 0.17 -8.16
C ASP A 75 0.15 0.87 -7.56
N CYS A 76 1.16 1.08 -8.41
CA CYS A 76 2.21 2.03 -8.08
C CYS A 76 1.57 3.41 -7.88
N ALA A 77 1.01 4.00 -8.95
CA ALA A 77 0.15 5.18 -8.90
C ALA A 77 -1.19 4.84 -9.56
N GLU A 78 -2.30 5.17 -8.91
CA GLU A 78 -3.59 5.12 -9.56
C GLU A 78 -3.67 6.22 -10.62
N SER A 79 -4.42 5.96 -11.70
CA SER A 79 -4.66 6.94 -12.76
C SER A 79 -6.15 7.21 -12.92
N PHE A 80 -6.50 8.45 -13.23
CA PHE A 80 -7.86 8.90 -13.51
C PHE A 80 -8.44 8.20 -14.75
N THR A 81 -7.62 7.90 -15.76
CA THR A 81 -8.08 7.21 -16.97
C THR A 81 -8.35 5.73 -16.71
N HIS A 82 -7.52 5.09 -15.89
CA HIS A 82 -7.61 3.66 -15.55
C HIS A 82 -8.44 3.38 -14.29
N ASN A 83 -9.12 4.37 -13.72
CA ASN A 83 -10.04 4.20 -12.60
C ASN A 83 -11.41 3.70 -13.10
N THR A 84 -11.43 2.49 -13.64
CA THR A 84 -12.61 1.80 -14.18
C THR A 84 -13.08 0.71 -13.22
N ALA A 85 -14.35 0.30 -13.34
CA ALA A 85 -14.90 -0.76 -12.50
C ALA A 85 -14.14 -2.10 -12.69
N ASP A 86 -13.75 -2.42 -13.92
CA ASP A 86 -13.00 -3.64 -14.22
C ASP A 86 -11.61 -3.63 -13.59
N ASN A 87 -10.85 -2.55 -13.73
CA ASN A 87 -9.50 -2.47 -13.16
C ASN A 87 -9.55 -2.52 -11.61
N ILE A 88 -10.55 -1.87 -11.00
CA ILE A 88 -10.77 -1.97 -9.55
C ILE A 88 -11.10 -3.42 -9.16
N ARG A 89 -12.03 -4.06 -9.87
CA ARG A 89 -12.44 -5.44 -9.62
C ARG A 89 -11.27 -6.42 -9.72
N LEU A 90 -10.48 -6.35 -10.80
CA LEU A 90 -9.34 -7.24 -11.05
C LEU A 90 -8.25 -7.08 -9.97
N LYS A 91 -7.98 -5.86 -9.51
CA LYS A 91 -7.05 -5.61 -8.40
C LYS A 91 -7.56 -6.20 -7.08
N VAL A 92 -8.83 -5.94 -6.73
CA VAL A 92 -9.45 -6.52 -5.53
C VAL A 92 -9.42 -8.04 -5.60
N GLN A 93 -9.79 -8.61 -6.75
CA GLN A 93 -9.77 -10.05 -7.00
C GLN A 93 -8.37 -10.64 -6.76
N THR A 94 -7.33 -10.03 -7.32
CA THR A 94 -5.93 -10.47 -7.16
C THR A 94 -5.51 -10.47 -5.69
N ILE A 95 -5.81 -9.39 -4.96
CA ILE A 95 -5.48 -9.27 -3.53
C ILE A 95 -6.23 -10.33 -2.70
N LEU A 96 -7.50 -10.58 -3.00
CA LEU A 96 -8.29 -11.62 -2.32
C LEU A 96 -7.76 -13.03 -2.61
N GLN A 97 -7.34 -13.32 -3.84
CA GLN A 97 -6.75 -14.60 -4.20
C GLN A 97 -5.41 -14.83 -3.47
N MET A 98 -4.54 -13.81 -3.45
CA MET A 98 -3.31 -13.85 -2.65
C MET A 98 -3.62 -14.06 -1.17
N ALA A 99 -4.59 -13.33 -0.62
CA ALA A 99 -4.96 -13.44 0.78
C ALA A 99 -5.46 -14.84 1.15
N ALA A 100 -6.22 -15.51 0.28
CA ALA A 100 -6.67 -16.88 0.51
C ALA A 100 -5.51 -17.88 0.55
N VAL A 101 -4.56 -17.76 -0.38
CA VAL A 101 -3.34 -18.58 -0.41
C VAL A 101 -2.52 -18.36 0.87
N LEU A 102 -2.29 -17.11 1.24
CA LEU A 102 -1.54 -16.75 2.44
C LEU A 102 -2.23 -17.21 3.73
N THR A 103 -3.56 -17.06 3.83
CA THR A 103 -4.32 -17.49 5.02
C THR A 103 -4.17 -19.00 5.23
N TYR A 104 -4.21 -19.78 4.14
CA TYR A 104 -4.00 -21.22 4.22
C TYR A 104 -2.57 -21.58 4.62
N GLY A 105 -1.56 -21.00 3.96
CA GLY A 105 -0.16 -21.31 4.23
C GLY A 105 0.31 -20.88 5.61
N ALA A 106 -0.11 -19.69 6.06
CA ALA A 106 0.28 -19.12 7.34
C ALA A 106 -0.50 -19.70 8.52
N SER A 107 -1.67 -20.28 8.27
CA SER A 107 -2.63 -20.65 9.33
C SER A 107 -2.96 -19.48 10.28
N THR A 108 -2.83 -18.24 9.80
CA THR A 108 -3.15 -17.00 10.52
C THR A 108 -4.03 -16.09 9.66
N PRO A 109 -4.88 -15.23 10.26
CA PRO A 109 -5.61 -14.20 9.53
C PRO A 109 -4.71 -13.31 8.66
N VAL A 110 -5.17 -13.00 7.46
CA VAL A 110 -4.52 -12.03 6.56
C VAL A 110 -5.29 -10.72 6.54
N VAL A 111 -4.62 -9.62 6.87
CA VAL A 111 -5.15 -8.25 6.83
C VAL A 111 -4.97 -7.68 5.43
N LYS A 112 -6.07 -7.36 4.75
CA LYS A 112 -6.06 -6.94 3.34
C LYS A 112 -6.09 -5.42 3.22
N ILE A 113 -5.02 -4.84 2.67
CA ILE A 113 -4.88 -3.39 2.52
C ILE A 113 -4.58 -3.06 1.05
N GLY A 114 -5.52 -2.41 0.38
CA GLY A 114 -5.34 -1.92 -0.98
C GLY A 114 -4.55 -0.62 -1.03
N ARG A 115 -3.54 -0.55 -1.91
CA ARG A 115 -3.01 0.71 -2.44
C ARG A 115 -3.99 1.29 -3.45
N MET A 116 -5.15 1.70 -2.95
CA MET A 116 -6.32 2.02 -3.76
C MET A 116 -7.10 3.15 -3.10
N ALA A 117 -7.88 3.87 -3.92
CA ALA A 117 -8.73 4.96 -3.49
C ALA A 117 -7.96 6.15 -2.87
N GLY A 118 -6.80 6.50 -3.41
CA GLY A 118 -6.07 7.68 -2.95
C GLY A 118 -4.62 7.77 -3.43
N GLN A 119 -4.10 6.73 -4.07
CA GLN A 119 -2.69 6.62 -4.47
C GLN A 119 -2.40 7.40 -5.78
N TYR A 120 -2.87 8.64 -5.88
CA TYR A 120 -2.78 9.49 -7.07
C TYR A 120 -1.58 10.44 -7.09
N ALA A 121 -0.79 10.51 -6.01
CA ALA A 121 0.38 11.36 -5.92
C ALA A 121 1.68 10.53 -5.88
N LYS A 122 2.77 11.07 -6.44
CA LYS A 122 4.08 10.41 -6.51
C LYS A 122 5.26 11.34 -6.24
N PRO A 123 6.19 10.94 -5.36
CA PRO A 123 7.44 11.67 -5.19
C PRO A 123 8.35 11.42 -6.39
N ARG A 124 9.17 12.41 -6.75
CA ARG A 124 10.10 12.33 -7.88
C ARG A 124 11.52 12.60 -7.42
N SER A 125 12.48 11.92 -8.06
CA SER A 125 13.91 12.16 -7.83
C SER A 125 14.40 13.50 -8.41
N SER A 126 13.65 14.07 -9.35
CA SER A 126 13.93 15.35 -10.01
C SER A 126 12.61 16.11 -10.17
N ASP A 127 12.66 17.44 -10.01
CA ASP A 127 11.50 18.31 -10.19
C ASP A 127 11.15 18.52 -11.67
N THR A 128 12.08 18.21 -12.56
CA THR A 128 11.92 18.34 -14.02
C THR A 128 12.21 17.03 -14.75
N GLU A 129 11.61 16.89 -15.92
CA GLU A 129 11.83 15.83 -16.88
C GLU A 129 12.23 16.45 -18.23
N THR A 130 13.30 15.95 -18.83
CA THR A 130 13.82 16.42 -20.12
C THR A 130 13.66 15.32 -21.17
N ARG A 131 13.02 15.66 -22.30
CA ARG A 131 12.93 14.79 -23.48
C ARG A 131 13.40 15.58 -24.70
N GLY A 132 14.51 15.15 -25.29
CA GLY A 132 15.19 15.92 -26.35
C GLY A 132 15.64 17.29 -25.81
N GLU A 133 15.25 18.36 -26.49
CA GLU A 133 15.60 19.75 -26.11
C GLU A 133 14.59 20.39 -25.13
N VAL A 134 13.48 19.72 -24.82
CA VAL A 134 12.39 20.26 -24.02
C VAL A 134 12.50 19.76 -22.59
N THR A 135 12.45 20.68 -21.62
CA THR A 135 12.42 20.38 -20.18
C THR A 135 11.13 20.92 -19.57
N LEU A 136 10.37 20.04 -18.91
CA LEU A 136 9.09 20.36 -18.27
C LEU A 136 9.09 19.92 -16.81
N PRO A 137 8.15 20.41 -15.97
CA PRO A 137 7.93 19.83 -14.65
C PRO A 137 7.68 18.33 -14.73
N ALA A 138 8.19 17.59 -13.76
CA ALA A 138 7.98 16.17 -13.66
C ALA A 138 6.49 15.85 -13.41
N PHE A 139 5.99 14.77 -14.01
CA PHE A 139 4.69 14.21 -13.65
C PHE A 139 4.70 13.74 -12.18
N ARG A 140 3.80 14.25 -11.34
CA ARG A 140 3.73 13.94 -9.90
C ARG A 140 2.49 13.11 -9.53
N GLY A 141 1.87 12.49 -10.52
CA GLY A 141 0.62 11.76 -10.36
C GLY A 141 -0.60 12.63 -10.66
N ASP A 142 -1.72 11.96 -10.98
CA ASP A 142 -2.90 12.59 -11.57
C ASP A 142 -3.59 13.60 -10.64
N SER A 143 -3.39 13.51 -9.31
CA SER A 143 -3.87 14.50 -8.35
C SER A 143 -3.09 15.82 -8.34
N VAL A 144 -1.97 15.88 -9.08
CA VAL A 144 -1.12 17.07 -9.19
C VAL A 144 -1.14 17.63 -10.61
N ASN A 145 -0.77 16.84 -11.62
CA ASN A 145 -0.67 17.27 -13.02
C ASN A 145 -0.92 16.10 -13.99
N GLY A 146 -0.99 16.38 -15.28
CA GLY A 146 -1.19 15.37 -16.33
C GLY A 146 0.10 14.65 -16.72
N HIS A 147 -0.04 13.42 -17.20
CA HIS A 147 1.10 12.61 -17.64
C HIS A 147 1.69 13.10 -18.97
N GLU A 148 0.86 13.64 -19.87
CA GLU A 148 1.27 14.10 -21.19
C GLU A 148 2.48 15.05 -21.10
N PHE A 149 3.45 14.87 -21.99
CA PHE A 149 4.68 15.68 -22.00
C PHE A 149 4.45 16.99 -22.77
N THR A 150 3.53 17.81 -22.28
CA THR A 150 3.26 19.16 -22.81
C THR A 150 3.34 20.20 -21.69
N PRO A 151 3.70 21.47 -22.00
CA PRO A 151 3.74 22.53 -21.01
C PRO A 151 2.45 22.65 -20.20
N GLU A 152 1.30 22.56 -20.87
CA GLU A 152 -0.02 22.73 -20.25
C GLU A 152 -0.35 21.58 -19.30
N ALA A 153 -0.10 20.34 -19.72
CA ALA A 153 -0.41 19.16 -18.90
C ALA A 153 0.47 19.10 -17.65
N ARG A 154 1.70 19.63 -17.69
CA ARG A 154 2.65 19.55 -16.58
C ARG A 154 2.51 20.64 -15.53
N ILE A 155 1.68 21.66 -15.77
CA ILE A 155 1.35 22.68 -14.76
C ILE A 155 0.55 22.02 -13.62
N PRO A 156 0.98 22.15 -12.36
CA PRO A 156 0.18 21.68 -11.23
C PRO A 156 -1.17 22.38 -11.15
N ASP A 157 -2.24 21.61 -11.03
CA ASP A 157 -3.62 22.10 -10.96
C ASP A 157 -4.26 21.60 -9.65
N PRO A 158 -4.61 22.50 -8.70
CA PRO A 158 -5.17 22.08 -7.42
C PRO A 158 -6.54 21.40 -7.58
N THR A 159 -7.31 21.71 -8.62
CA THR A 159 -8.65 21.12 -8.82
C THR A 159 -8.61 19.61 -8.99
N ARG A 160 -7.48 19.05 -9.43
CA ARG A 160 -7.22 17.62 -9.51
C ARG A 160 -7.30 16.90 -8.16
N MET A 161 -7.15 17.61 -7.04
CA MET A 161 -7.40 17.03 -5.71
C MET A 161 -8.89 16.72 -5.48
N LEU A 162 -9.80 17.52 -6.06
CA LEU A 162 -11.24 17.25 -6.01
C LEU A 162 -11.60 16.02 -6.85
N ASP A 163 -10.97 15.88 -8.02
CA ASP A 163 -11.14 14.70 -8.88
C ASP A 163 -10.61 13.43 -8.21
N ALA A 164 -9.43 13.52 -7.58
CA ALA A 164 -8.87 12.43 -6.77
C ALA A 164 -9.84 12.01 -5.67
N TYR A 165 -10.38 12.96 -4.89
CA TYR A 165 -11.39 12.68 -3.86
C TYR A 165 -12.62 11.93 -4.41
N LEU A 166 -13.19 12.40 -5.53
CA LEU A 166 -14.40 11.79 -6.11
C LEU A 166 -14.14 10.36 -6.60
N ARG A 167 -12.97 10.13 -7.20
CA ARG A 167 -12.55 8.81 -7.68
C ARG A 167 -12.21 7.88 -6.54
N SER A 168 -11.58 8.39 -5.48
CA SER A 168 -11.37 7.65 -4.23
C SER A 168 -12.70 7.18 -3.63
N GLY A 169 -13.69 8.07 -3.52
CA GLY A 169 -15.03 7.72 -3.02
C GLY A 169 -15.73 6.66 -3.87
N THR A 170 -15.67 6.81 -5.20
CA THR A 170 -16.24 5.83 -6.14
C THR A 170 -15.53 4.47 -6.03
N THR A 171 -14.21 4.47 -5.89
CA THR A 171 -13.40 3.26 -5.73
C THR A 171 -13.73 2.53 -4.43
N LEU A 172 -13.78 3.25 -3.31
CA LEU A 172 -14.18 2.69 -2.01
C LEU A 172 -15.60 2.14 -2.03
N ASN A 173 -16.54 2.85 -2.65
CA ASN A 173 -17.91 2.37 -2.80
C ASN A 173 -17.95 1.03 -3.55
N LEU A 174 -17.18 0.90 -4.63
CA LEU A 174 -17.11 -0.33 -5.41
C LEU A 174 -16.40 -1.46 -4.66
N ILE A 175 -15.29 -1.17 -3.96
CA ILE A 175 -14.60 -2.13 -3.08
C ILE A 175 -15.58 -2.68 -2.05
N ARG A 176 -16.31 -1.81 -1.34
CA ARG A 176 -17.31 -2.21 -0.33
C ARG A 176 -18.43 -3.05 -0.93
N ALA A 177 -18.89 -2.71 -2.14
CA ALA A 177 -19.90 -3.49 -2.84
C ALA A 177 -19.39 -4.92 -3.17
N PHE A 178 -18.14 -5.06 -3.61
CA PHE A 178 -17.55 -6.38 -3.87
C PHE A 178 -17.32 -7.18 -2.59
N THR A 179 -16.80 -6.55 -1.54
CA THR A 179 -16.40 -7.28 -0.33
C THR A 179 -17.56 -7.61 0.60
N MET A 180 -18.67 -6.87 0.53
CA MET A 180 -19.87 -7.12 1.34
C MET A 180 -21.01 -7.78 0.55
N GLY A 181 -20.99 -7.65 -0.79
CA GLY A 181 -22.03 -8.14 -1.70
C GLY A 181 -21.88 -9.60 -2.13
N GLY A 182 -20.89 -10.34 -1.60
CA GLY A 182 -20.68 -11.76 -1.86
C GLY A 182 -19.71 -12.08 -3.00
N TYR A 183 -19.13 -11.09 -3.67
CA TYR A 183 -18.04 -11.34 -4.64
C TYR A 183 -16.77 -11.84 -3.94
N ALA A 184 -16.52 -11.38 -2.72
CA ALA A 184 -15.40 -11.84 -1.90
C ALA A 184 -15.66 -13.16 -1.14
N ASP A 185 -16.71 -13.90 -1.50
CA ASP A 185 -16.98 -15.22 -0.94
C ASP A 185 -15.78 -16.15 -1.21
N LEU A 186 -15.26 -16.76 -0.15
CA LEU A 186 -14.11 -17.68 -0.21
C LEU A 186 -14.29 -18.81 -1.23
N ARG A 187 -15.53 -19.22 -1.54
CA ARG A 187 -15.82 -20.23 -2.57
C ARG A 187 -15.52 -19.72 -3.98
N GLU A 188 -15.86 -18.46 -4.26
CA GLU A 188 -15.57 -17.82 -5.54
C GLU A 188 -14.06 -17.58 -5.70
N VAL A 189 -13.40 -17.12 -4.63
CA VAL A 189 -11.95 -16.93 -4.60
C VAL A 189 -11.21 -18.24 -4.88
N HIS A 190 -11.66 -19.34 -4.28
CA HIS A 190 -11.10 -20.67 -4.54
C HIS A 190 -11.33 -21.13 -5.98
N SER A 191 -12.50 -20.86 -6.55
CA SER A 191 -12.79 -21.15 -7.96
C SER A 191 -11.81 -20.45 -8.90
N TRP A 192 -11.48 -19.18 -8.64
CA TRP A 192 -10.50 -18.42 -9.42
C TRP A 192 -9.09 -19.00 -9.32
N ASN A 193 -8.69 -19.47 -8.13
CA ASN A 193 -7.38 -20.09 -7.93
C ASN A 193 -7.23 -21.44 -8.67
N ARG A 194 -8.32 -22.20 -8.88
CA ARG A 194 -8.25 -23.41 -9.71
C ARG A 194 -7.96 -23.12 -11.18
N GLY A 195 -8.42 -21.97 -11.70
CA GLY A 195 -8.09 -21.52 -13.05
C GLY A 195 -6.58 -21.27 -13.22
N PHE A 196 -5.93 -20.74 -12.19
CA PHE A 196 -4.49 -20.49 -12.16
C PHE A 196 -3.66 -21.78 -12.24
N THR A 197 -4.03 -22.83 -11.50
CA THR A 197 -3.29 -24.10 -11.49
C THR A 197 -3.40 -24.92 -12.78
N ALA A 198 -4.33 -24.58 -13.67
CA ALA A 198 -4.45 -25.24 -14.97
C ALA A 198 -3.30 -24.88 -15.93
N ASN A 199 -2.56 -23.79 -15.66
CA ASN A 199 -1.40 -23.42 -16.47
C ASN A 199 -0.18 -24.31 -16.12
N PRO A 200 0.46 -24.96 -17.13
CA PRO A 200 1.58 -25.88 -16.93
C PRO A 200 2.77 -25.32 -16.12
N ALA A 201 2.99 -24.00 -16.15
CA ALA A 201 4.03 -23.32 -15.38
C ALA A 201 3.84 -23.48 -13.84
N TYR A 202 2.63 -23.81 -13.40
CA TYR A 202 2.22 -23.80 -11.99
C TYR A 202 1.89 -25.17 -11.43
N LYS A 203 2.30 -26.26 -12.10
CA LYS A 203 2.20 -27.63 -11.55
C LYS A 203 2.81 -27.75 -10.14
N ARG A 204 3.84 -26.95 -9.82
CA ARG A 204 4.46 -26.92 -8.48
C ARG A 204 3.49 -26.50 -7.37
N PHE A 205 2.41 -25.80 -7.71
CA PHE A 205 1.40 -25.29 -6.77
C PHE A 205 0.08 -26.09 -6.79
N GLU A 206 -0.04 -27.08 -7.69
CA GLU A 206 -1.23 -27.94 -7.82
C GLU A 206 -1.54 -28.67 -6.51
N SER A 207 -0.53 -29.21 -5.84
CA SER A 207 -0.68 -29.88 -4.55
C SER A 207 -1.27 -28.96 -3.46
N PHE A 208 -0.82 -27.71 -3.40
CA PHE A 208 -1.32 -26.72 -2.45
C PHE A 208 -2.77 -26.34 -2.74
N ALA A 209 -3.12 -26.15 -4.02
CA ALA A 209 -4.49 -25.84 -4.40
C ALA A 209 -5.46 -27.00 -4.10
N GLU A 210 -5.02 -28.25 -4.30
CA GLU A 210 -5.78 -29.43 -3.90
C GLU A 210 -5.94 -29.53 -2.38
N GLU A 211 -4.90 -29.20 -1.63
CA GLU A 211 -4.94 -29.15 -0.17
C GLU A 211 -5.95 -28.11 0.35
N LEU A 212 -5.93 -26.90 -0.21
CA LEU A 212 -6.91 -25.86 0.08
C LEU A 212 -8.33 -26.31 -0.28
N ASP A 213 -8.53 -26.95 -1.44
CA ASP A 213 -9.83 -27.50 -1.86
C ASP A 213 -10.34 -28.55 -0.85
N ARG A 214 -9.47 -29.42 -0.36
CA ARG A 214 -9.81 -30.40 0.69
C ARG A 214 -10.21 -29.72 2.00
N ALA A 215 -9.49 -28.67 2.42
CA ALA A 215 -9.80 -27.93 3.63
C ALA A 215 -11.16 -27.22 3.53
N MET A 216 -11.47 -26.60 2.40
CA MET A 216 -12.77 -25.97 2.15
C MET A 216 -13.93 -26.97 2.22
N ARG A 217 -13.78 -28.14 1.57
CA ARG A 217 -14.77 -29.23 1.66
C ARG A 217 -14.92 -29.77 3.08
N PHE A 218 -13.83 -29.81 3.84
CA PHE A 218 -13.87 -30.22 5.25
C PHE A 218 -14.67 -29.23 6.10
N MET A 219 -14.45 -27.91 5.95
CA MET A 219 -15.24 -26.89 6.65
C MET A 219 -16.73 -27.00 6.34
N GLU A 220 -17.08 -27.24 5.07
CA GLU A 220 -18.46 -27.49 4.63
C GLU A 220 -19.05 -28.76 5.28
N ALA A 221 -18.31 -29.87 5.24
CA ALA A 221 -18.74 -31.12 5.88
C ALA A 221 -18.86 -31.00 7.42
N ALA A 222 -18.06 -30.14 8.04
CA ALA A 222 -18.08 -29.85 9.47
C ALA A 222 -19.23 -28.90 9.89
N GLY A 223 -19.99 -28.35 8.93
CA GLY A 223 -21.11 -27.46 9.19
C GLY A 223 -20.71 -26.03 9.56
N VAL A 224 -19.54 -25.56 9.11
CA VAL A 224 -19.13 -24.16 9.27
C VAL A 224 -20.12 -23.26 8.52
N ASP A 225 -20.59 -22.21 9.20
CA ASP A 225 -21.47 -21.22 8.58
C ASP A 225 -20.67 -20.30 7.65
N PHE A 226 -20.79 -20.55 6.35
CA PHE A 226 -20.15 -19.73 5.33
C PHE A 226 -20.79 -18.35 5.16
N GLU A 227 -21.96 -18.08 5.72
CA GLU A 227 -22.54 -16.74 5.66
C GLU A 227 -21.70 -15.76 6.50
N ALA A 228 -21.09 -16.22 7.59
CA ALA A 228 -20.10 -15.46 8.36
C ALA A 228 -18.78 -15.24 7.61
N LEU A 229 -18.51 -16.02 6.56
CA LEU A 229 -17.32 -15.96 5.69
C LEU A 229 -17.58 -15.21 4.38
N ARG A 230 -18.79 -14.66 4.20
CA ARG A 230 -19.20 -13.98 2.97
C ARG A 230 -18.70 -12.54 2.88
N GLN A 231 -18.37 -11.94 4.03
CA GLN A 231 -17.89 -10.57 4.14
C GLN A 231 -16.39 -10.58 4.40
N VAL A 232 -15.67 -9.72 3.68
CA VAL A 232 -14.23 -9.57 3.84
C VAL A 232 -13.91 -8.12 4.14
N ASP A 233 -13.22 -7.88 5.25
CA ASP A 233 -12.65 -6.57 5.53
C ASP A 233 -11.54 -6.27 4.53
N PHE A 234 -11.66 -5.11 3.87
CA PHE A 234 -10.69 -4.61 2.90
C PHE A 234 -10.48 -3.13 3.14
N TYR A 235 -9.24 -2.78 3.44
CA TYR A 235 -8.85 -1.43 3.81
C TYR A 235 -8.16 -0.72 2.65
N ALA A 236 -8.11 0.60 2.71
CA ALA A 236 -7.48 1.46 1.71
C ALA A 236 -6.32 2.21 2.35
N ALA A 237 -5.24 2.38 1.60
CA ALA A 237 -4.06 3.09 2.03
C ALA A 237 -3.33 3.79 0.86
N HIS A 238 -2.72 4.93 1.14
CA HIS A 238 -1.86 5.65 0.21
C HIS A 238 -0.71 6.38 0.91
N GLU A 239 0.27 6.82 0.13
CA GLU A 239 1.33 7.70 0.62
C GLU A 239 0.75 9.07 0.95
N ALA A 240 0.85 9.51 2.21
CA ALA A 240 0.42 10.83 2.64
C ALA A 240 1.38 11.91 2.12
N LEU A 241 1.33 12.17 0.82
CA LEU A 241 2.33 12.97 0.10
C LEU A 241 1.88 14.42 -0.08
N LEU A 242 0.64 14.63 -0.54
CA LEU A 242 0.10 15.93 -0.88
C LEU A 242 -0.55 16.55 0.35
N LEU A 243 0.21 17.33 1.11
CA LEU A 243 -0.15 17.68 2.49
C LEU A 243 -1.41 18.52 2.59
N GLU A 244 -1.71 19.36 1.58
CA GLU A 244 -2.96 20.11 1.53
C GLU A 244 -4.19 19.21 1.36
N TYR A 245 -4.06 18.09 0.64
CA TYR A 245 -5.13 17.09 0.52
C TYR A 245 -5.37 16.36 1.84
N GLU A 246 -4.31 15.82 2.44
CA GLU A 246 -4.39 15.11 3.73
C GLU A 246 -4.88 16.05 4.84
N ASP A 247 -4.36 17.28 4.89
CA ASP A 247 -4.77 18.27 5.89
C ASP A 247 -6.27 18.57 5.79
N ALA A 248 -6.79 18.67 4.57
CA ALA A 248 -8.20 18.91 4.28
C ALA A 248 -9.09 17.70 4.58
N MET A 249 -8.54 16.49 4.64
CA MET A 249 -9.27 15.23 4.89
C MET A 249 -9.24 14.76 6.35
N ILE A 250 -8.55 15.47 7.23
CA ILE A 250 -8.58 15.19 8.67
C ILE A 250 -9.91 15.65 9.30
N ARG A 251 -10.51 14.76 10.11
CA ARG A 251 -11.78 14.96 10.82
C ARG A 251 -11.64 14.61 12.30
N GLU A 252 -12.44 15.25 13.13
CA GLU A 252 -12.58 14.88 14.53
C GLU A 252 -13.69 13.82 14.70
N ASP A 253 -13.35 12.69 15.30
CA ASP A 253 -14.31 11.65 15.64
C ASP A 253 -15.16 12.09 16.84
N SER A 254 -16.48 12.20 16.65
CA SER A 254 -17.39 12.68 17.70
C SER A 254 -17.47 11.79 18.93
N ARG A 255 -17.07 10.51 18.83
CA ARG A 255 -17.09 9.58 19.97
C ARG A 255 -15.90 9.79 20.90
N SER A 256 -14.73 10.11 20.34
CA SER A 256 -13.46 10.12 21.07
C SER A 256 -12.78 11.49 21.13
N GLY A 257 -13.19 12.46 20.31
CA GLY A 257 -12.50 13.74 20.12
C GLY A 257 -11.13 13.62 19.44
N ARG A 258 -10.77 12.43 18.93
CA ARG A 258 -9.49 12.19 18.26
C ARG A 258 -9.57 12.61 16.80
N LEU A 259 -8.42 13.01 16.26
CA LEU A 259 -8.27 13.34 14.85
C LEU A 259 -7.93 12.10 14.05
N TYR A 260 -8.61 11.92 12.92
CA TYR A 260 -8.35 10.87 11.95
C TYR A 260 -8.19 11.52 10.59
N ASP A 261 -7.17 11.12 9.84
CA ASP A 261 -7.18 11.38 8.41
C ASP A 261 -8.19 10.45 7.76
N THR A 262 -9.26 11.02 7.23
CA THR A 262 -10.35 10.25 6.63
C THR A 262 -10.19 10.10 5.13
N SER A 263 -9.01 10.41 4.58
CA SER A 263 -8.66 10.12 3.19
C SER A 263 -8.46 8.61 2.95
N ALA A 264 -7.95 7.88 3.95
CA ALA A 264 -7.74 6.43 3.89
C ALA A 264 -7.67 5.80 5.30
N HIS A 265 -7.70 4.46 5.35
CA HIS A 265 -7.65 3.74 6.62
C HIS A 265 -6.25 3.73 7.22
N MET A 266 -5.23 3.51 6.39
CA MET A 266 -3.81 3.59 6.75
C MET A 266 -3.11 4.58 5.81
N LEU A 267 -2.12 5.29 6.33
CA LEU A 267 -1.28 6.21 5.55
C LEU A 267 0.18 5.87 5.75
N TRP A 268 1.05 6.20 4.80
CA TRP A 268 2.50 6.11 5.03
C TRP A 268 3.27 7.33 4.58
N VAL A 269 4.44 7.55 5.18
CA VAL A 269 5.46 8.47 4.65
C VAL A 269 6.49 7.70 3.82
N GLY A 270 6.83 8.25 2.65
CA GLY A 270 7.80 7.69 1.73
C GLY A 270 9.25 7.92 2.14
N GLU A 271 10.17 7.23 1.47
CA GLU A 271 11.62 7.35 1.74
C GLU A 271 12.14 8.78 1.59
N ARG A 272 11.51 9.57 0.70
CA ARG A 272 11.90 10.95 0.38
C ARG A 272 11.20 12.00 1.26
N THR A 273 10.33 11.58 2.16
CA THR A 273 9.46 12.47 2.97
C THR A 273 9.40 12.08 4.45
N ARG A 274 10.17 11.08 4.88
CA ARG A 274 10.20 10.56 6.26
C ARG A 274 11.13 11.32 7.21
N GLU A 275 11.45 12.57 6.94
CA GLU A 275 12.27 13.35 7.89
C GLU A 275 11.49 13.52 9.20
N ALA A 276 12.05 13.09 10.34
CA ALA A 276 11.34 13.07 11.63
C ALA A 276 10.87 14.46 12.10
N GLY A 277 11.58 15.51 11.69
CA GLY A 277 11.21 16.92 11.91
C GLY A 277 10.41 17.56 10.77
N GLY A 278 10.13 16.81 9.70
CA GLY A 278 9.44 17.29 8.51
C GLY A 278 7.92 17.31 8.64
N ALA A 279 7.29 17.98 7.68
CA ALA A 279 5.85 18.21 7.66
C ALA A 279 5.00 16.93 7.53
N HIS A 280 5.45 15.96 6.72
CA HIS A 280 4.75 14.69 6.52
C HIS A 280 4.62 13.88 7.80
N VAL A 281 5.73 13.74 8.54
CA VAL A 281 5.74 13.06 9.85
C VAL A 281 4.88 13.81 10.86
N ALA A 282 4.88 15.16 10.83
CA ALA A 282 4.06 15.97 11.73
C ALA A 282 2.55 15.82 11.48
N ILE A 283 2.10 15.73 10.22
CA ILE A 283 0.69 15.43 9.91
C ILE A 283 0.31 14.06 10.48
N LEU A 284 1.11 13.03 10.21
CA LEU A 284 0.80 11.66 10.63
C LEU A 284 0.88 11.47 12.15
N ALA A 285 1.77 12.18 12.83
CA ALA A 285 1.84 12.23 14.29
C ALA A 285 0.56 12.83 14.91
N GLY A 286 -0.12 13.72 14.20
CA GLY A 286 -1.33 14.42 14.67
C GLY A 286 -2.65 13.67 14.47
N VAL A 287 -2.64 12.54 13.75
CA VAL A 287 -3.83 11.71 13.51
C VAL A 287 -3.70 10.36 14.20
N HIS A 288 -4.81 9.64 14.38
CA HIS A 288 -4.86 8.38 15.11
C HIS A 288 -4.75 7.12 14.21
N ASN A 289 -4.76 7.28 12.88
CA ASN A 289 -4.64 6.20 11.90
C ASN A 289 -3.42 5.29 12.16
N PRO A 290 -3.43 3.99 11.83
CA PRO A 290 -2.18 3.26 11.67
C PRO A 290 -1.33 3.94 10.58
N VAL A 291 -0.03 4.08 10.86
CA VAL A 291 0.91 4.79 9.99
C VAL A 291 2.06 3.89 9.56
N GLY A 292 2.44 3.96 8.30
CA GLY A 292 3.63 3.32 7.76
C GLY A 292 4.79 4.31 7.57
N VAL A 293 6.02 3.81 7.66
CA VAL A 293 7.22 4.55 7.26
C VAL A 293 8.05 3.67 6.34
N LYS A 294 8.38 4.15 5.15
CA LYS A 294 9.35 3.46 4.28
C LYS A 294 10.75 3.53 4.90
N VAL A 295 11.48 2.41 4.91
CA VAL A 295 12.81 2.30 5.51
C VAL A 295 13.75 1.73 4.45
N GLY A 296 14.56 2.59 3.86
CA GLY A 296 15.60 2.22 2.90
C GLY A 296 16.90 1.74 3.55
N PRO A 297 17.86 1.24 2.73
CA PRO A 297 19.07 0.57 3.20
C PRO A 297 20.16 1.52 3.74
N THR A 298 19.89 2.81 3.76
CA THR A 298 20.74 3.83 4.40
C THR A 298 20.17 4.33 5.71
N THR A 299 19.03 3.78 6.17
CA THR A 299 18.42 4.17 7.43
C THR A 299 19.28 3.72 8.60
N SER A 300 19.56 4.63 9.53
CA SER A 300 20.24 4.31 10.78
C SER A 300 19.27 3.99 11.92
N SER A 301 19.76 3.38 13.00
CA SER A 301 18.97 3.15 14.21
C SER A 301 18.53 4.47 14.88
N ASP A 302 19.34 5.52 14.80
CA ASP A 302 19.00 6.87 15.30
C ASP A 302 17.85 7.49 14.49
N ASP A 303 17.84 7.32 13.17
CA ASP A 303 16.71 7.75 12.33
C ASP A 303 15.41 7.05 12.75
N LEU A 304 15.45 5.72 12.96
CA LEU A 304 14.29 4.96 13.41
C LEU A 304 13.81 5.38 14.80
N SER A 305 14.73 5.58 15.75
CA SER A 305 14.40 6.03 17.09
C SER A 305 13.66 7.37 17.07
N ARG A 306 14.17 8.35 16.30
CA ARG A 306 13.49 9.65 16.12
C ARG A 306 12.13 9.52 15.46
N LEU A 307 11.98 8.63 14.49
CA LEU A 307 10.68 8.37 13.86
C LEU A 307 9.68 7.76 14.85
N MET A 308 10.11 6.79 15.65
CA MET A 308 9.29 6.16 16.69
C MET A 308 8.87 7.17 17.77
N ASP A 309 9.77 8.07 18.19
CA ASP A 309 9.47 9.15 19.14
C ASP A 309 8.37 10.09 18.65
N ARG A 310 8.25 10.27 17.33
CA ARG A 310 7.27 11.17 16.74
C ARG A 310 5.96 10.46 16.41
N LEU A 311 6.03 9.25 15.87
CA LEU A 311 4.86 8.55 15.32
C LEU A 311 4.20 7.58 16.29
N ASN A 312 4.95 7.03 17.26
CA ASN A 312 4.43 6.12 18.28
C ASN A 312 5.08 6.35 19.66
N PRO A 313 5.04 7.59 20.22
CA PRO A 313 5.69 7.90 21.50
C PRO A 313 5.15 7.06 22.66
N GLU A 314 3.87 6.70 22.63
CA GLU A 314 3.19 5.94 23.68
C GLU A 314 3.36 4.41 23.51
N GLY A 315 4.01 3.95 22.44
CA GLY A 315 4.20 2.52 22.20
C GLY A 315 2.90 1.74 22.00
N LEU A 316 1.92 2.32 21.28
CA LEU A 316 0.65 1.67 20.99
C LEU A 316 0.86 0.56 19.94
N PRO A 317 0.49 -0.70 20.21
CA PRO A 317 0.51 -1.77 19.21
C PRO A 317 -0.32 -1.42 17.97
N GLY A 318 0.17 -1.81 16.79
CA GLY A 318 -0.49 -1.57 15.52
C GLY A 318 -0.47 -0.13 15.01
N ARG A 319 0.05 0.81 15.80
CA ARG A 319 0.15 2.22 15.41
C ARG A 319 1.18 2.46 14.30
N LEU A 320 2.37 1.88 14.41
CA LEU A 320 3.50 2.15 13.52
C LEU A 320 3.96 0.87 12.81
N SER A 321 3.99 0.94 11.48
CA SER A 321 4.58 -0.08 10.62
C SER A 321 5.88 0.42 9.99
N LEU A 322 6.94 -0.38 10.09
CA LEU A 322 8.22 -0.12 9.41
C LEU A 322 8.25 -0.92 8.11
N ILE A 323 8.19 -0.21 6.98
CA ILE A 323 8.06 -0.79 5.65
C ILE A 323 9.44 -0.84 4.97
N THR A 324 10.13 -1.97 5.05
CA THR A 324 11.51 -2.12 4.60
C THR A 324 11.61 -2.23 3.08
N ARG A 325 12.51 -1.48 2.45
CA ARG A 325 12.77 -1.54 1.00
C ARG A 325 14.26 -1.48 0.73
N MET A 326 14.96 -2.51 1.18
CA MET A 326 16.42 -2.54 1.28
C MET A 326 17.08 -2.93 -0.03
N GLY A 327 16.39 -3.71 -0.86
CA GLY A 327 16.97 -4.42 -1.99
C GLY A 327 17.49 -5.80 -1.55
N ALA A 328 17.33 -6.81 -2.42
CA ALA A 328 17.69 -8.19 -2.13
C ALA A 328 19.16 -8.38 -1.70
N GLU A 329 20.07 -7.64 -2.34
CA GLU A 329 21.50 -7.69 -2.05
C GLU A 329 21.86 -7.15 -0.66
N ARG A 330 21.01 -6.28 -0.07
CA ARG A 330 21.35 -5.53 1.15
C ARG A 330 20.52 -5.93 2.35
N ILE A 331 19.34 -6.53 2.17
CA ILE A 331 18.40 -6.75 3.27
C ILE A 331 18.98 -7.58 4.42
N ARG A 332 19.76 -8.63 4.10
CA ARG A 332 20.35 -9.54 5.09
C ARG A 332 21.44 -8.88 5.96
N GLU A 333 22.01 -7.76 5.49
CA GLU A 333 23.03 -6.99 6.22
C GLU A 333 22.45 -5.73 6.86
N ALA A 334 21.56 -5.03 6.15
CA ALA A 334 21.04 -3.72 6.56
C ALA A 334 19.88 -3.79 7.56
N LEU A 335 19.06 -4.84 7.50
CA LEU A 335 17.88 -4.97 8.38
C LEU A 335 18.22 -5.41 9.81
N PRO A 336 19.13 -6.37 10.08
CA PRO A 336 19.36 -6.86 11.44
C PRO A 336 19.66 -5.77 12.49
N PRO A 337 20.57 -4.79 12.24
CA PRO A 337 20.85 -3.74 13.22
C PRO A 337 19.63 -2.88 13.58
N LEU A 338 18.69 -2.71 12.64
CA LEU A 338 17.47 -1.95 12.84
C LEU A 338 16.46 -2.74 13.68
N VAL A 339 16.30 -4.03 13.40
CA VAL A 339 15.42 -4.91 14.19
C VAL A 339 15.92 -5.03 15.63
N GLU A 340 17.23 -5.17 15.83
CA GLU A 340 17.84 -5.19 17.17
C GLU A 340 17.63 -3.88 17.92
N ALA A 341 17.81 -2.73 17.25
CA ALA A 341 17.59 -1.43 17.88
C ALA A 341 16.13 -1.23 18.32
N VAL A 342 15.16 -1.57 17.48
CA VAL A 342 13.73 -1.50 17.83
C VAL A 342 13.38 -2.48 18.95
N ARG A 343 13.95 -3.68 18.94
CA ARG A 343 13.75 -4.66 20.02
C ARG A 343 14.32 -4.17 21.34
N ALA A 344 15.47 -3.48 21.32
CA ALA A 344 16.07 -2.89 22.51
C ALA A 344 15.27 -1.71 23.05
N ASP A 345 14.64 -0.92 22.17
CA ASP A 345 13.73 0.17 22.51
C ASP A 345 12.43 -0.35 23.17
N GLY A 346 11.88 -1.46 22.67
CA GLY A 346 10.76 -2.18 23.28
C GLY A 346 9.37 -1.66 22.90
N ARG A 347 9.24 -0.53 22.19
CA ARG A 347 7.96 -0.10 21.63
C ARG A 347 7.56 -1.02 20.46
N PRO A 348 6.28 -1.43 20.38
CA PRO A 348 5.81 -2.33 19.32
C PRO A 348 5.78 -1.61 17.97
N VAL A 349 6.22 -2.33 16.93
CA VAL A 349 6.08 -1.94 15.52
C VAL A 349 5.71 -3.17 14.70
N THR A 350 5.07 -2.96 13.56
CA THR A 350 4.81 -4.02 12.58
C THR A 350 5.85 -3.94 11.45
N TRP A 351 6.63 -5.00 11.25
CA TRP A 351 7.58 -5.08 10.14
C TRP A 351 6.87 -5.54 8.86
N ILE A 352 7.02 -4.77 7.78
CA ILE A 352 6.40 -5.06 6.49
C ILE A 352 7.47 -4.98 5.40
N ALA A 353 7.62 -6.02 4.58
CA ALA A 353 8.57 -6.00 3.48
C ALA A 353 7.97 -5.36 2.22
N ASP A 354 8.63 -4.34 1.68
CA ASP A 354 8.45 -3.82 0.32
C ASP A 354 9.60 -4.31 -0.56
N PRO A 355 9.44 -5.47 -1.21
CA PRO A 355 10.48 -6.09 -2.03
C PRO A 355 10.57 -5.48 -3.44
N MET A 356 9.84 -4.39 -3.70
CA MET A 356 9.65 -3.85 -5.04
C MET A 356 10.57 -2.67 -5.28
N HIS A 357 10.47 -1.65 -4.43
CA HIS A 357 11.16 -0.39 -4.69
C HIS A 357 12.68 -0.54 -4.56
N GLY A 358 13.17 -1.44 -3.71
CA GLY A 358 14.60 -1.77 -3.55
C GLY A 358 15.27 -2.33 -4.79
N ASN A 359 14.50 -2.97 -5.68
CA ASN A 359 15.00 -3.84 -6.74
C ASN A 359 14.71 -3.34 -8.15
N THR A 360 14.55 -2.03 -8.30
CA THR A 360 14.21 -1.46 -9.61
C THR A 360 15.46 -1.18 -10.43
N ILE A 361 15.44 -1.64 -11.68
CA ILE A 361 16.52 -1.50 -12.66
C ILE A 361 16.00 -0.83 -13.94
N THR A 362 16.91 -0.43 -14.82
CA THR A 362 16.60 -0.04 -16.20
C THR A 362 17.12 -1.15 -17.11
N SER A 363 16.26 -1.73 -17.94
CA SER A 363 16.62 -2.75 -18.94
C SER A 363 17.34 -2.14 -20.14
N ASP A 364 17.95 -2.97 -20.98
CA ASP A 364 18.74 -2.51 -22.12
C ASP A 364 17.89 -1.77 -23.17
N ASN A 365 16.59 -2.11 -23.25
CA ASN A 365 15.61 -1.41 -24.08
C ASN A 365 15.03 -0.13 -23.45
N GLY A 366 15.56 0.32 -22.30
CA GLY A 366 15.23 1.60 -21.68
C GLY A 366 13.99 1.61 -20.77
N TYR A 367 13.29 0.49 -20.63
CA TYR A 367 12.19 0.38 -19.68
C TYR A 367 12.70 0.30 -18.24
N LYS A 368 11.96 0.92 -17.33
CA LYS A 368 12.14 0.68 -15.90
C LYS A 368 11.47 -0.64 -15.55
N THR A 369 12.21 -1.61 -15.04
CA THR A 369 11.66 -2.94 -14.72
C THR A 369 12.20 -3.46 -13.38
N ARG A 370 11.71 -4.61 -12.94
CA ARG A 370 12.20 -5.36 -11.79
C ARG A 370 12.39 -6.81 -12.23
N ARG A 371 13.23 -7.57 -11.52
CA ARG A 371 13.36 -9.01 -11.72
C ARG A 371 12.58 -9.75 -10.65
N PHE A 372 11.68 -10.64 -11.07
CA PHE A 372 10.82 -11.40 -10.19
C PHE A 372 11.61 -12.19 -9.13
N GLU A 373 12.73 -12.80 -9.53
CA GLU A 373 13.58 -13.59 -8.64
C GLU A 373 14.26 -12.72 -7.57
N THR A 374 14.60 -11.48 -7.91
CA THR A 374 15.16 -10.50 -6.97
C THR A 374 14.10 -10.03 -5.97
N ILE A 375 12.85 -9.84 -6.42
CA ILE A 375 11.72 -9.55 -5.53
C ILE A 375 11.55 -10.69 -4.51
N LEU A 376 11.54 -11.95 -4.98
CA LEU A 376 11.43 -13.11 -4.10
C LEU A 376 12.63 -13.24 -3.15
N ASP A 377 13.85 -12.93 -3.59
CA ASP A 377 15.03 -13.00 -2.73
C ASP A 377 15.02 -11.96 -1.61
N GLU A 378 14.51 -10.73 -1.85
CA GLU A 378 14.32 -9.76 -0.77
C GLU A 378 13.29 -10.26 0.25
N ILE A 379 12.19 -10.87 -0.20
CA ILE A 379 11.21 -11.50 0.70
C ILE A 379 11.87 -12.60 1.54
N ARG A 380 12.64 -13.51 0.92
CA ARG A 380 13.35 -14.57 1.65
C ARG A 380 14.30 -13.99 2.69
N GLY A 381 15.10 -12.99 2.31
CA GLY A 381 16.01 -12.31 3.22
C GLY A 381 15.28 -11.64 4.41
N PHE A 382 14.12 -11.03 4.17
CA PHE A 382 13.28 -10.48 5.24
C PHE A 382 12.86 -11.55 6.25
N PHE A 383 12.32 -12.68 5.76
CA PHE A 383 11.91 -13.80 6.61
C PHE A 383 13.09 -14.44 7.35
N GLU A 384 14.23 -14.62 6.69
CA GLU A 384 15.47 -15.13 7.29
C GLU A 384 15.91 -14.27 8.48
N VAL A 385 15.98 -12.94 8.31
CA VAL A 385 16.37 -12.00 9.37
C VAL A 385 15.43 -12.10 10.57
N HIS A 386 14.11 -12.07 10.33
CA HIS A 386 13.12 -12.15 11.40
C HIS A 386 13.17 -13.48 12.15
N ARG A 387 13.35 -14.61 11.43
CA ARG A 387 13.53 -15.94 12.01
C ARG A 387 14.79 -16.01 12.89
N THR A 388 15.92 -15.52 12.39
CA THR A 388 17.20 -15.50 13.13
C THR A 388 17.11 -14.66 14.40
N LEU A 389 16.42 -13.53 14.35
CA LEU A 389 16.28 -12.62 15.49
C LEU A 389 15.11 -12.97 16.42
N GLY A 390 14.27 -13.95 16.06
CA GLY A 390 13.09 -14.35 16.84
C GLY A 390 12.04 -13.24 16.93
N THR A 391 11.77 -12.58 15.80
CA THR A 391 10.78 -11.50 15.67
C THR A 391 9.76 -11.85 14.58
N ALA A 392 8.58 -11.22 14.59
CA ALA A 392 7.51 -11.53 13.65
C ALA A 392 7.71 -10.83 12.29
N PRO A 393 7.72 -11.56 11.15
CA PRO A 393 7.61 -10.97 9.82
C PRO A 393 6.15 -10.56 9.59
N GLY A 394 5.80 -9.32 9.92
CA GLY A 394 4.41 -8.86 10.04
C GLY A 394 3.63 -8.68 8.73
N GLY A 395 4.28 -8.64 7.57
CA GLY A 395 3.57 -8.54 6.29
C GLY A 395 4.42 -8.22 5.07
N ILE A 396 3.74 -8.04 3.93
CA ILE A 396 4.32 -7.56 2.67
C ILE A 396 3.55 -6.37 2.09
N HIS A 397 4.26 -5.56 1.32
CA HIS A 397 3.79 -4.39 0.58
C HIS A 397 4.28 -4.46 -0.87
N VAL A 398 3.42 -4.94 -1.76
CA VAL A 398 3.74 -5.12 -3.19
C VAL A 398 3.01 -4.13 -4.08
N GLU A 399 3.58 -3.84 -5.24
CA GLU A 399 2.91 -3.10 -6.31
C GLU A 399 2.44 -4.12 -7.35
N LEU A 400 1.13 -4.20 -7.55
CA LEU A 400 0.50 -5.19 -8.42
C LEU A 400 -0.67 -4.59 -9.20
N THR A 401 -1.02 -5.24 -10.29
CA THR A 401 -2.30 -5.08 -10.98
C THR A 401 -2.96 -6.45 -11.18
N GLY A 402 -4.26 -6.45 -11.47
CA GLY A 402 -4.97 -7.66 -11.89
C GLY A 402 -5.00 -7.85 -13.41
N ASP A 403 -4.33 -6.98 -14.15
CA ASP A 403 -4.17 -7.07 -15.61
C ASP A 403 -2.95 -7.95 -15.97
N ASP A 404 -2.97 -8.52 -17.18
CA ASP A 404 -1.88 -9.33 -17.74
C ASP A 404 -0.78 -8.44 -18.36
N VAL A 405 -0.20 -7.55 -17.54
CA VAL A 405 0.86 -6.64 -17.96
C VAL A 405 2.23 -7.33 -18.05
N THR A 406 3.13 -6.76 -18.84
CA THR A 406 4.53 -7.20 -18.97
C THR A 406 5.49 -6.16 -18.40
N GLU A 407 5.38 -5.89 -17.11
CA GLU A 407 6.15 -4.82 -16.46
C GLU A 407 7.37 -5.33 -15.68
N VAL A 408 7.31 -6.56 -15.15
CA VAL A 408 8.35 -7.21 -14.34
C VAL A 408 8.88 -8.44 -15.09
N LEU A 409 10.22 -8.53 -15.21
CA LEU A 409 10.91 -9.65 -15.85
C LEU A 409 10.81 -10.93 -15.01
N GLY A 410 10.80 -12.08 -15.67
CA GLY A 410 10.81 -13.40 -15.02
C GLY A 410 9.42 -13.90 -14.62
N GLY A 411 9.36 -14.69 -13.55
CA GLY A 411 8.14 -15.41 -13.16
C GLY A 411 7.88 -16.65 -14.01
N GLY A 412 6.76 -17.33 -13.77
CA GLY A 412 6.36 -18.55 -14.46
C GLY A 412 6.12 -18.38 -15.95
N GLU A 413 5.79 -17.16 -16.39
CA GLU A 413 5.64 -16.80 -17.81
C GLU A 413 6.97 -16.48 -18.50
N HIS A 414 8.07 -16.37 -17.75
CA HIS A 414 9.40 -16.06 -18.27
C HIS A 414 9.45 -14.78 -19.12
N ILE A 415 8.83 -13.70 -18.65
CA ILE A 415 8.83 -12.41 -19.32
C ILE A 415 10.27 -11.93 -19.50
N ASP A 416 10.70 -11.77 -20.74
CA ASP A 416 12.01 -11.25 -21.10
C ASP A 416 11.95 -9.76 -21.46
N GLU A 417 13.10 -9.17 -21.80
CA GLU A 417 13.15 -7.74 -22.12
C GLU A 417 12.33 -7.38 -23.37
N ALA A 418 12.22 -8.28 -24.35
CA ALA A 418 11.38 -8.05 -25.52
C ALA A 418 9.90 -8.05 -25.14
N GLY A 419 9.49 -8.97 -24.26
CA GLY A 419 8.15 -9.07 -23.71
C GLY A 419 7.71 -7.80 -22.98
N LEU A 420 8.63 -7.02 -22.39
CA LEU A 420 8.28 -5.74 -21.77
C LEU A 420 7.55 -4.80 -22.74
N ALA A 421 7.86 -4.81 -24.03
CA ALA A 421 7.23 -3.90 -24.98
C ALA A 421 5.79 -4.28 -25.36
N GLU A 422 5.31 -5.47 -24.96
CA GLU A 422 4.00 -6.00 -25.37
C GLU A 422 2.86 -5.30 -24.62
N HIS A 423 2.95 -5.21 -23.29
CA HIS A 423 1.89 -4.73 -22.40
C HIS A 423 2.45 -3.94 -21.20
N TYR A 424 3.27 -2.92 -21.46
CA TYR A 424 3.78 -2.00 -20.43
C TYR A 424 2.83 -0.80 -20.24
N GLU A 425 2.03 -0.82 -19.18
CA GLU A 425 0.94 0.16 -19.01
C GLU A 425 1.18 1.17 -17.89
N THR A 426 2.05 0.85 -16.93
CA THR A 426 2.38 1.76 -15.82
C THR A 426 3.03 3.05 -16.32
N LEU A 427 2.64 4.17 -15.71
CA LEU A 427 3.24 5.48 -15.95
C LEU A 427 4.43 5.76 -15.02
N VAL A 428 4.70 4.85 -14.07
CA VAL A 428 5.61 5.05 -12.96
C VAL A 428 6.50 3.82 -12.76
N ASP A 429 6.30 3.04 -11.70
CA ASP A 429 7.10 1.84 -11.44
C ASP A 429 6.38 0.57 -11.95
N PRO A 430 7.16 -0.43 -12.40
CA PRO A 430 6.67 -1.72 -12.90
C PRO A 430 5.97 -2.55 -11.83
N ARG A 431 4.76 -3.02 -12.11
CA ARG A 431 3.90 -3.80 -11.20
C ARG A 431 4.02 -5.29 -11.48
N LEU A 432 3.83 -6.11 -10.44
CA LEU A 432 3.54 -7.53 -10.65
C LEU A 432 2.22 -7.65 -11.41
N ASN A 433 2.20 -8.49 -12.44
CA ASN A 433 0.95 -8.86 -13.08
C ASN A 433 0.14 -9.82 -12.18
N HIS A 434 -1.06 -10.21 -12.64
CA HIS A 434 -1.92 -11.11 -11.88
C HIS A 434 -1.21 -12.42 -11.49
N GLN A 435 -0.53 -13.06 -12.43
CA GLN A 435 0.11 -14.36 -12.22
C GLN A 435 1.32 -14.28 -11.28
N GLN A 436 2.22 -13.32 -11.52
CA GLN A 436 3.38 -13.08 -10.67
C GLN A 436 2.97 -12.75 -9.22
N SER A 437 1.85 -12.04 -9.05
CA SER A 437 1.30 -11.73 -7.73
C SER A 437 0.88 -13.00 -6.97
N LEU A 438 0.24 -13.95 -7.64
CA LEU A 438 -0.12 -15.24 -7.05
C LEU A 438 1.11 -16.07 -6.71
N GLU A 439 2.12 -16.10 -7.59
CA GLU A 439 3.38 -16.79 -7.30
C GLU A 439 4.07 -16.25 -6.04
N VAL A 440 4.10 -14.93 -5.86
CA VAL A 440 4.60 -14.32 -4.61
C VAL A 440 3.82 -14.83 -3.40
N ALA A 441 2.49 -14.90 -3.48
CA ALA A 441 1.67 -15.39 -2.38
C ALA A 441 1.96 -16.87 -2.04
N PHE A 442 2.15 -17.73 -3.04
CA PHE A 442 2.53 -19.13 -2.81
C PHE A 442 3.92 -19.26 -2.18
N GLU A 443 4.91 -18.50 -2.66
CA GLU A 443 6.26 -18.53 -2.09
C GLU A 443 6.26 -18.08 -0.62
N ILE A 444 5.52 -17.02 -0.29
CA ILE A 444 5.36 -16.57 1.11
C ILE A 444 4.61 -17.61 1.94
N ALA A 445 3.56 -18.22 1.40
CA ALA A 445 2.79 -19.27 2.08
C ALA A 445 3.70 -20.44 2.49
N GLU A 446 4.64 -20.85 1.64
CA GLU A 446 5.65 -21.86 1.99
C GLU A 446 6.63 -21.37 3.07
N MET A 447 7.03 -20.09 3.03
CA MET A 447 7.91 -19.51 4.05
C MET A 447 7.24 -19.39 5.44
N LEU A 448 5.91 -19.26 5.49
CA LEU A 448 5.13 -19.16 6.73
C LEU A 448 4.80 -20.53 7.34
N LYS A 449 4.92 -21.64 6.59
CA LYS A 449 4.68 -23.00 7.10
C LYS A 449 5.70 -23.50 8.13
N GLY A 450 6.86 -22.86 8.25
CA GLY A 450 7.95 -23.29 9.15
C GLY A 450 8.70 -22.13 9.76
#